data_AF-A0A1H8KDR9-F1
#
_entry.id   AF-A0A1H8KDR9-F1
#
_cell.length_a   1.000
_cell.length_b   1.000
_cell.length_c   1.000
_cell.angle_alpha   90.00
_cell.angle_beta   90.00
_cell.angle_gamma   90.00
#
_symmetry.space_group_name_H-M   'P 1'
#
loop_
_entity.id
_entity.type
_entity.pdbx_description
1 polymer ?
#
loop_
_entity_poly.entity_id
_entity_poly.type
_entity_poly.pdbx_seq_one_letter_code
_entity_poly.pdbx_strand_id
1 'polypeptide(L)'
;MKPLHVPANFNKTAPIQEQIVFALAYLGDASSNQVGAKLAALDPSKDAKSYSEQSSQILKELFDKGLINGAERNGTYYYNLSKEVTAHTGNIDPEKLDVTP
;
A
#
# COMPACT_ATOMS: atom_id res chain seq x y z
N MET A 1 14.94 11.85 -2.15
CA MET A 1 14.01 10.78 -1.70
C MET A 1 14.73 9.46 -1.77
N LYS A 2 14.59 8.60 -0.75
CA LYS A 2 15.18 7.24 -0.76
C LYS A 2 14.16 6.28 -1.40
N PRO A 3 14.57 5.40 -2.34
CA PRO A 3 13.67 4.40 -2.90
C PRO A 3 13.09 3.49 -1.81
N LEU A 4 11.84 3.04 -1.99
CA LEU A 4 11.25 2.02 -1.14
C LEU A 4 12.07 0.73 -1.26
N HIS A 5 12.58 0.24 -0.13
CA HIS A 5 13.28 -1.05 -0.10
C HIS A 5 12.25 -2.19 -0.08
N VAL A 6 12.38 -3.13 -1.03
CA VAL A 6 11.56 -4.35 -1.09
C VAL A 6 12.40 -5.54 -0.64
N PRO A 7 12.11 -6.14 0.52
CA PRO A 7 12.87 -7.29 1.00
C PRO A 7 12.70 -8.51 0.09
N ALA A 8 13.77 -9.26 -0.14
CA ALA A 8 13.73 -10.51 -0.91
C ALA A 8 13.16 -11.70 -0.12
N ASN A 9 13.24 -11.66 1.21
CA ASN A 9 12.80 -12.71 2.11
C ASN A 9 12.06 -12.11 3.31
N PHE A 10 11.14 -12.88 3.90
CA PHE A 10 10.49 -12.49 5.14
C PHE A 10 11.47 -12.55 6.32
N ASN A 11 11.49 -11.51 7.15
CA ASN A 11 12.20 -11.50 8.42
C ASN A 11 11.29 -10.95 9.53
N LYS A 12 10.90 -11.82 10.47
CA LYS A 12 10.01 -11.47 11.60
C LYS A 12 10.58 -10.42 12.55
N THR A 13 11.90 -10.23 12.58
CA THR A 13 12.56 -9.21 13.43
C THR A 13 12.82 -7.90 12.68
N ALA A 14 12.53 -7.85 11.38
CA ALA A 14 12.64 -6.62 10.60
C ALA A 14 11.59 -5.60 11.04
N PRO A 15 11.78 -4.30 10.76
CA PRO A 15 10.75 -3.29 10.97
C PRO A 15 9.43 -3.68 10.33
N ILE A 16 8.31 -3.35 10.99
CA ILE A 16 6.96 -3.75 10.53
C ILE A 16 6.68 -3.29 9.08
N GLN A 17 7.18 -2.12 8.67
CA GLN A 17 7.06 -1.64 7.29
C GLN A 17 7.72 -2.58 6.30
N GLU A 18 8.90 -3.13 6.59
CA GLU A 18 9.57 -4.08 5.70
C GLU A 18 8.80 -5.40 5.59
N GLN A 19 8.26 -5.88 6.71
CA GLN A 19 7.40 -7.06 6.72
C GLN A 19 6.17 -6.86 5.83
N ILE A 20 5.50 -5.71 5.96
CA ILE A 20 4.33 -5.31 5.15
C ILE A 20 4.71 -5.20 3.67
N VAL A 21 5.82 -4.56 3.34
CA VAL A 21 6.29 -4.42 1.95
C VAL A 21 6.62 -5.79 1.35
N PHE A 22 7.26 -6.69 2.10
CA PHE A 22 7.48 -8.07 1.67
C PHE A 22 6.14 -8.78 1.37
N ALA A 23 5.17 -8.69 2.30
CA ALA A 23 3.88 -9.34 2.12
C ALA A 23 3.10 -8.76 0.93
N LEU A 24 3.16 -7.45 0.72
CA LEU A 24 2.57 -6.80 -0.44
C LEU A 24 3.25 -7.24 -1.74
N ALA A 25 4.59 -7.29 -1.77
CA ALA A 25 5.34 -7.78 -2.92
C ALA A 25 4.98 -9.23 -3.27
N TYR A 26 4.85 -10.07 -2.26
CA TYR A 26 4.47 -11.47 -2.41
C TYR A 26 3.05 -11.62 -2.99
N LEU A 27 2.11 -10.79 -2.56
CA LEU A 27 0.71 -10.83 -3.02
C LEU A 27 0.51 -10.13 -4.37
N GLY A 28 1.42 -9.24 -4.76
CA GLY A 28 1.36 -8.44 -5.99
C GLY A 28 0.41 -7.25 -5.87
N ASP A 29 -0.85 -7.51 -5.53
CA ASP A 29 -1.91 -6.50 -5.40
C ASP A 29 -2.91 -6.92 -4.32
N ALA A 30 -3.01 -6.14 -3.25
CA ALA A 30 -3.69 -6.58 -2.02
C ALA A 30 -4.25 -5.43 -1.18
N SER A 31 -5.33 -5.73 -0.46
CA SER A 31 -5.85 -4.90 0.63
C SER A 31 -5.05 -5.08 1.93
N SER A 32 -5.20 -4.13 2.86
CA SER A 32 -4.59 -4.21 4.20
C SER A 32 -4.98 -5.47 4.97
N ASN A 33 -6.21 -5.97 4.80
CA ASN A 33 -6.67 -7.21 5.42
C ASN A 33 -5.94 -8.45 4.86
N GLN A 34 -5.74 -8.49 3.54
CA GLN A 34 -5.01 -9.59 2.89
C GLN A 34 -3.53 -9.59 3.29
N VAL A 35 -2.91 -8.41 3.35
CA VAL A 35 -1.54 -8.24 3.86
C VAL A 35 -1.45 -8.70 5.31
N GLY A 36 -2.39 -8.27 6.17
CA GLY A 36 -2.43 -8.66 7.57
C GLY A 36 -2.60 -10.17 7.78
N ALA A 37 -3.48 -10.80 7.00
CA ALA A 37 -3.65 -12.26 7.02
C ALA A 37 -2.37 -12.99 6.57
N LYS A 38 -1.66 -12.48 5.56
CA LYS A 38 -0.40 -13.05 5.11
C LYS A 38 0.68 -12.95 6.20
N LEU A 39 0.75 -11.82 6.91
CA LEU A 39 1.68 -11.63 8.01
C LEU A 39 1.38 -12.56 9.19
N ALA A 40 0.11 -12.69 9.59
CA ALA A 40 -0.28 -13.62 10.64
C ALA A 40 0.05 -15.09 10.31
N ALA A 41 -0.02 -15.46 9.03
CA ALA A 41 0.37 -16.80 8.58
C ALA A 41 1.89 -17.03 8.59
N LEU A 42 2.69 -15.97 8.42
CA LEU A 42 4.16 -16.04 8.44
C LEU A 42 4.74 -15.89 9.86
N ASP A 43 4.09 -15.07 10.70
CA ASP A 43 4.44 -14.86 12.10
C ASP A 43 3.17 -14.79 12.97
N PRO A 44 2.78 -15.91 13.61
CA PRO A 44 1.60 -15.97 14.46
C PRO A 44 1.79 -15.29 15.83
N SER A 45 2.86 -14.51 16.04
CA SER A 45 3.09 -13.73 17.27
C SER A 45 2.03 -12.66 17.52
N LYS A 46 1.32 -12.23 16.47
CA LYS A 46 0.16 -11.32 16.54
C LYS A 46 -0.97 -11.88 15.70
N ASP A 47 -2.20 -11.50 16.05
CA ASP A 47 -3.36 -11.88 15.26
C ASP A 47 -3.46 -11.10 13.94
N ALA A 48 -4.27 -11.63 13.02
CA ALA A 48 -4.48 -11.02 11.71
C ALA A 48 -5.11 -9.62 11.81
N LYS A 49 -5.88 -9.33 12.86
CA LYS A 49 -6.54 -8.03 13.03
C LYS A 49 -5.50 -6.94 13.34
N SER A 50 -4.62 -7.20 14.30
CA SER A 50 -3.51 -6.30 14.67
C SER A 50 -2.58 -6.05 13.48
N TYR A 51 -2.27 -7.07 12.68
CA TYR A 51 -1.50 -6.87 11.45
C TYR A 51 -2.25 -6.10 10.39
N SER A 52 -3.57 -6.29 10.25
CA SER A 52 -4.38 -5.56 9.28
C SER A 52 -4.47 -4.07 9.61
N GLU A 53 -4.62 -3.72 10.89
CA GLU A 53 -4.62 -2.33 11.37
C GLU A 53 -3.27 -1.63 11.07
N GLN A 54 -2.15 -2.27 11.41
CA GLN A 54 -0.81 -1.77 11.10
C GLN A 54 -0.58 -1.66 9.59
N SER A 55 -1.04 -2.66 8.82
CA SER A 55 -0.95 -2.65 7.36
C SER A 55 -1.74 -1.49 6.77
N SER A 56 -2.94 -1.22 7.27
CA SER A 56 -3.79 -0.12 6.81
C SER A 56 -3.08 1.23 6.96
N GLN A 57 -2.52 1.50 8.14
CA GLN A 57 -1.81 2.74 8.39
C GLN A 57 -0.58 2.89 7.48
N ILE A 58 0.28 1.88 7.45
CA ILE A 58 1.56 1.95 6.73
C ILE A 58 1.36 2.00 5.22
N LEU A 59 0.44 1.21 4.67
CA LEU A 59 0.12 1.24 3.24
C LEU A 59 -0.43 2.60 2.82
N LYS A 60 -1.31 3.20 3.63
CA LYS A 60 -1.79 4.55 3.39
C LYS A 60 -0.64 5.56 3.41
N GLU A 61 0.24 5.51 4.40
CA GLU A 61 1.39 6.42 4.47
C GLU A 61 2.34 6.26 3.27
N LEU A 62 2.58 5.04 2.81
CA LEU A 62 3.41 4.77 1.63
C LEU A 62 2.74 5.29 0.34
N PHE A 63 1.42 5.13 0.22
CA PHE A 63 0.63 5.66 -0.89
C PHE A 63 0.64 7.19 -0.90
N ASP A 64 0.38 7.84 0.24
CA ASP A 64 0.40 9.30 0.38
C ASP A 64 1.78 9.89 0.03
N LYS A 65 2.86 9.11 0.22
CA LYS A 65 4.25 9.46 -0.16
C LYS A 65 4.58 9.14 -1.63
N GLY A 66 3.66 8.57 -2.39
CA GLY A 66 3.87 8.15 -3.79
C GLY A 66 4.86 7.00 -3.94
N LEU A 67 5.05 6.18 -2.90
CA LEU A 67 5.99 5.05 -2.90
C LEU A 67 5.36 3.74 -3.39
N ILE A 68 4.04 3.65 -3.35
CA ILE A 68 3.23 2.52 -3.83
C ILE A 68 1.98 3.07 -4.51
N ASN A 69 1.30 2.26 -5.33
CA ASN A 69 0.01 2.63 -5.89
C ASN A 69 -1.13 2.17 -4.99
N GLY A 70 -2.29 2.79 -5.20
CA GLY A 70 -3.51 2.55 -4.46
C GLY A 70 -4.72 2.77 -5.34
N ALA A 71 -5.70 1.88 -5.27
CA ALA A 71 -6.99 2.04 -5.95
C ALA A 71 -8.13 1.43 -5.13
N GLU A 72 -9.26 2.12 -5.09
CA GLU A 72 -10.48 1.58 -4.53
C GLU A 72 -11.18 0.68 -5.54
N ARG A 73 -11.57 -0.52 -5.11
CA ARG A 73 -12.35 -1.48 -5.89
C ARG A 73 -13.45 -2.04 -5.03
N ASN A 74 -14.71 -1.79 -5.41
CA ASN A 74 -15.90 -2.28 -4.70
C ASN A 74 -15.89 -1.93 -3.19
N GLY A 75 -15.54 -0.69 -2.83
CA GLY A 75 -15.51 -0.26 -1.42
C GLY A 75 -14.28 -0.74 -0.63
N THR A 76 -13.33 -1.43 -1.26
CA THR A 76 -12.09 -1.90 -0.63
C THR A 76 -10.88 -1.31 -1.33
N TYR A 77 -9.93 -0.80 -0.55
CA TYR A 77 -8.70 -0.23 -1.10
C TYR A 77 -7.64 -1.31 -1.30
N TYR A 78 -7.05 -1.37 -2.50
CA TYR A 78 -5.98 -2.28 -2.88
C TYR A 78 -4.71 -1.50 -3.19
N TYR A 79 -3.58 -2.08 -2.84
CA TYR A 79 -2.26 -1.50 -3.03
C TYR A 79 -1.37 -2.45 -3.81
N ASN A 80 -0.38 -1.91 -4.51
CA ASN A 80 0.66 -2.71 -5.19
C ASN A 80 1.97 -1.92 -5.33
N LEU A 81 3.05 -2.66 -5.59
CA LEU A 81 4.40 -2.11 -5.80
C LEU A 81 4.73 -1.89 -7.28
N SER A 82 3.80 -2.15 -8.20
CA SER A 82 4.07 -2.01 -9.63
C SER A 82 4.37 -0.55 -9.94
N LYS A 83 5.17 -0.28 -10.97
CA LYS A 83 5.24 1.06 -11.56
C LYS A 83 4.13 1.19 -12.59
N GLU A 84 2.88 0.94 -12.22
CA GLU A 84 1.81 1.17 -13.18
C GLU A 84 1.63 2.68 -13.38
N VAL A 85 1.90 3.08 -14.62
CA VAL A 85 1.70 4.39 -15.24
C VAL A 85 0.19 4.63 -15.35
N THR A 86 -0.53 4.58 -14.23
CA THR A 86 -1.89 5.08 -14.21
C THR A 86 -1.72 6.58 -14.14
N ALA A 87 -2.00 7.27 -15.26
CA ALA A 87 -2.09 8.72 -15.25
C ALA A 87 -2.94 9.11 -14.05
N HIS A 88 -2.34 9.82 -13.08
CA HIS A 88 -3.12 10.49 -12.07
C HIS A 88 -3.99 11.48 -12.85
N THR A 89 -5.22 11.10 -13.18
CA THR A 89 -6.29 12.06 -13.38
C THR A 89 -6.50 12.67 -12.00
N GLY A 90 -5.62 13.60 -11.65
CA GLY A 90 -5.97 14.60 -10.66
C GLY A 90 -7.32 15.13 -11.10
N ASN A 91 -8.26 15.22 -10.17
CA ASN A 91 -9.46 16.03 -10.34
C ASN A 91 -8.98 17.47 -10.56
N ILE A 92 -8.56 17.81 -11.77
CA ILE A 92 -8.66 19.16 -12.28
C ILE A 92 -10.14 19.27 -12.61
N ASP A 93 -10.91 19.92 -11.74
CA ASP A 93 -12.21 20.46 -12.09
C ASP A 93 -12.03 21.30 -13.37
N PRO A 94 -12.60 20.90 -14.52
CA PRO A 94 -12.48 21.67 -15.76
C PRO A 94 -13.14 23.05 -15.66
N GLU A 95 -13.96 23.29 -14.63
CA GLU A 95 -14.75 24.50 -14.44
C GLU A 95 -14.00 25.65 -13.72
N LYS A 96 -12.70 25.50 -13.41
CA LYS A 96 -11.90 26.59 -12.79
C LYS A 96 -10.90 27.28 -13.72
N LEU A 97 -10.94 27.01 -15.01
CA LEU A 97 -10.25 27.86 -16.00
C LEU A 97 -11.18 29.00 -16.42
N ASP A 98 -11.42 29.89 -15.46
CA ASP A 98 -11.98 31.20 -15.73
C ASP A 98 -10.88 32.02 -16.41
N VAL A 99 -10.94 32.07 -17.75
CA VAL A 99 -10.21 33.05 -18.55
C VAL A 99 -11.22 33.87 -19.34
N THR A 100 -11.69 34.92 -18.69
CA THR A 100 -12.29 36.10 -19.34
C THR A 100 -11.45 37.31 -18.90
N PRO A 101 -11.28 38.38 -19.69
CA PRO A 101 -11.78 38.67 -21.05
C PRO A 101 -10.70 38.77 -22.14
#